data_AF-A0A5B8W8L5-F1
#
_entry.id   AF-A0A5B8W8L5-F1
#
_cell.length_a   1.000
_cell.length_b   1.000
_cell.length_c   1.000
_cell.angle_alpha   90.00
_cell.angle_beta   90.00
_cell.angle_gamma   90.00
#
_symmetry.space_group_name_H-M   'P 1'
#
loop_
_entity.id
_entity.type
_entity.pdbx_description
1 polymer ?
#
loop_
_entity_poly.entity_id
_entity_poly.type
_entity_poly.pdbx_seq_one_letter_code
_entity_poly.pdbx_strand_id
1 'polypeptide(L)'
;MKRERVKDIATVAHRWANGIGESGQASNLFFEGENIYSYGYHFLIARHVYNSRGGHAVLVTQKTYSRSTSAQATLVRQASRHIQQIGVPDPEFDAEMMFEEWYNQIKLIAGRLEYSRKPEKLVWEIGRVYAAAESYAAFFAIDIPAALRQAGTIDDSEQYREMVRQETELKDAQLKKKRIEALRIQKINLKRWRSFKADYLTTADGFDYLRYNTATRRIETSQRVEIPEAIGRQFYAVVLDTLAAGGCTDCNLRLMDSYEVRSINAKFIQVGCHKISLKEIRSFTKKQGW
;
A
#
# COMPACT_ATOMS: atom_id res chain seq x y z
N MET A 1 30.29 10.00 15.61
CA MET A 1 30.71 11.15 16.44
C MET A 1 30.69 10.73 17.91
N LYS A 2 31.65 11.14 18.73
CA LYS A 2 31.68 10.78 20.17
C LYS A 2 30.83 11.80 20.94
N ARG A 3 29.72 11.37 21.54
CA ARG A 3 28.82 12.25 22.32
C ARG A 3 29.45 12.65 23.65
N GLU A 4 29.16 13.87 24.10
CA GLU A 4 29.56 14.32 25.44
C GLU A 4 28.81 13.53 26.52
N ARG A 5 29.53 12.88 27.44
CA ARG A 5 28.89 12.23 28.58
C ARG A 5 28.52 13.26 29.64
N VAL A 6 27.26 13.27 30.03
CA VAL A 6 26.76 14.13 31.12
C VAL A 6 26.36 13.29 32.32
N LYS A 7 26.16 13.96 33.46
CA LYS A 7 25.96 13.35 34.78
C LYS A 7 24.79 12.35 34.83
N ASP A 8 23.63 12.76 34.31
CA ASP A 8 22.39 11.98 34.40
C ASP A 8 21.41 12.29 33.25
N ILE A 9 20.39 11.46 33.10
CA ILE A 9 19.38 11.58 32.02
C ILE A 9 18.53 12.85 32.13
N ALA A 10 18.34 13.38 33.33
CA ALA A 10 17.60 14.63 33.52
C ALA A 10 18.41 15.81 32.96
N THR A 11 19.72 15.82 33.21
CA THR A 11 20.66 16.79 32.65
C THR A 11 20.69 16.71 31.13
N VAL A 12 20.67 15.51 30.53
CA VAL A 12 20.55 15.34 29.06
C VAL A 12 19.29 16.05 28.55
N ALA A 13 18.12 15.75 29.15
CA ALA A 13 16.85 16.31 28.73
C ALA A 13 16.80 17.84 28.87
N HIS A 14 17.31 18.39 29.98
CA HIS A 14 17.38 19.83 30.20
C HIS A 14 18.36 20.54 29.27
N ARG A 15 19.54 19.95 29.00
CA ARG A 15 20.51 20.53 28.05
C ARG A 15 19.92 20.61 26.66
N TRP A 16 19.33 19.51 26.18
CA TRP A 16 18.62 19.49 24.89
C TRP A 16 17.51 20.54 24.84
N ALA A 17 16.60 20.54 25.82
CA ALA A 17 15.45 21.45 25.81
C ALA A 17 15.86 22.93 25.79
N ASN A 18 17.01 23.29 26.36
CA ASN A 18 17.52 24.67 26.37
C ASN A 18 18.54 24.95 25.24
N GLY A 19 18.77 24.01 24.31
CA GLY A 19 19.75 24.17 23.24
C GLY A 19 21.22 24.28 23.72
N ILE A 20 21.55 23.69 24.87
CA ILE A 20 22.88 23.79 25.48
C ILE A 20 23.77 22.66 24.96
N GLY A 21 24.70 23.01 24.06
CA GLY A 21 25.66 22.11 23.46
C GLY A 21 25.11 21.36 22.25
N GLU A 22 26.00 20.78 21.44
CA GLU A 22 25.62 20.10 20.18
C GLU A 22 25.22 18.63 20.38
N SER A 23 25.66 18.00 21.47
CA SER A 23 25.28 16.64 21.83
C SER A 23 25.41 16.39 23.32
N GLY A 24 24.69 15.39 23.82
CA GLY A 24 24.81 14.94 25.21
C GLY A 24 24.24 13.55 25.40
N GLN A 25 24.85 12.75 26.28
CA GLN A 25 24.41 11.38 26.56
C GLN A 25 24.55 11.02 28.04
N ALA A 26 23.55 10.32 28.56
CA ALA A 26 23.61 9.58 29.80
C ALA A 26 22.76 8.31 29.68
N SER A 27 23.32 7.16 30.05
CA SER A 27 22.65 5.85 29.87
C SER A 27 22.14 5.70 28.43
N ASN A 28 20.87 5.30 28.26
CA ASN A 28 20.19 5.11 26.98
C ASN A 28 19.53 6.39 26.43
N LEU A 29 19.64 7.55 27.09
CA LEU A 29 19.08 8.82 26.60
C LEU A 29 20.20 9.69 26.02
N PHE A 30 20.00 10.23 24.84
CA PHE A 30 20.97 11.13 24.21
C PHE A 30 20.29 12.10 23.25
N PHE A 31 20.94 13.24 22.99
CA PHE A 31 20.52 14.19 21.95
C PHE A 31 21.69 14.55 21.03
N GLU A 32 21.34 14.93 19.81
CA GLU A 32 22.26 15.47 18.80
C GLU A 32 21.51 16.56 18.03
N GLY A 33 22.05 17.79 18.08
CA GLY A 33 21.39 18.98 17.55
C GLY A 33 19.97 19.13 18.10
N GLU A 34 19.00 19.18 17.20
CA GLU A 34 17.58 19.42 17.53
C GLU A 34 16.86 18.19 18.07
N ASN A 35 17.46 17.00 18.00
CA ASN A 35 16.77 15.73 18.19
C ASN A 35 17.21 15.03 19.49
N ILE A 36 16.27 14.44 20.23
CA ILE A 36 16.53 13.63 21.43
C ILE A 36 15.92 12.24 21.32
N TYR A 37 16.73 11.22 21.61
CA TYR A 37 16.46 9.81 21.33
C TYR A 37 16.57 8.92 22.58
N SER A 38 15.93 7.75 22.53
CA SER A 38 16.03 6.69 23.54
C SER A 38 16.54 5.39 22.92
N TYR A 39 17.51 4.73 23.56
CA TYR A 39 18.20 3.48 23.17
C TYR A 39 18.98 3.52 21.84
N GLY A 40 18.46 4.17 20.81
CA GLY A 40 19.09 4.33 19.51
C GLY A 40 18.30 5.30 18.64
N TYR A 41 18.80 5.54 17.43
CA TYR A 41 18.17 6.48 16.49
C TYR A 41 16.78 6.05 16.03
N HIS A 42 16.42 4.77 16.15
CA HIS A 42 15.10 4.25 15.79
C HIS A 42 13.96 4.74 16.72
N PHE A 43 14.27 5.43 17.82
CA PHE A 43 13.26 5.98 18.72
C PHE A 43 13.56 7.46 19.02
N LEU A 44 13.13 8.33 18.11
CA LEU A 44 13.10 9.77 18.32
C LEU A 44 12.00 10.13 19.31
N ILE A 45 12.39 10.64 20.49
CA ILE A 45 11.43 11.09 21.50
C ILE A 45 10.82 12.42 21.08
N ALA A 46 11.69 13.38 20.72
CA ALA A 46 11.26 14.72 20.40
C ALA A 46 12.27 15.45 19.53
N ARG A 47 11.80 16.46 18.80
CA ARG A 47 12.66 17.37 18.05
C ARG A 47 12.19 18.81 18.14
N HIS A 48 13.13 19.76 18.13
CA HIS A 48 12.81 21.16 17.91
C HIS A 48 12.35 21.37 16.47
N VAL A 49 11.37 22.26 16.27
CA VAL A 49 10.87 22.66 14.96
C VAL A 49 10.55 24.14 14.95
N TYR A 50 10.68 24.73 13.77
CA TYR A 50 10.35 26.12 13.51
C TYR A 50 9.40 26.19 12.32
N ASN A 51 8.38 27.04 12.41
CA ASN A 51 7.47 27.27 11.29
C ASN A 51 7.96 28.46 10.43
N SER A 52 7.31 28.67 9.28
CA SER A 52 7.61 29.78 8.35
C SER A 52 7.42 31.18 8.95
N ARG A 53 6.72 31.29 10.07
CA ARG A 53 6.46 32.53 10.81
C ARG A 53 7.46 32.76 11.95
N GLY A 54 8.51 31.93 12.06
CA GLY A 54 9.50 32.00 13.13
C GLY A 54 9.02 31.49 14.49
N GLY A 55 7.84 30.85 14.54
CA GLY A 55 7.33 30.20 15.74
C GLY A 55 8.13 28.94 16.07
N HIS A 56 8.38 28.73 17.36
CA HIS A 56 9.17 27.60 17.89
C HIS A 56 8.29 26.62 18.65
N ALA A 57 8.42 25.34 18.34
CA ALA A 57 7.79 24.26 19.09
C ALA A 57 8.71 23.05 19.19
N VAL A 58 8.28 22.10 19.99
CA VAL A 58 8.85 20.76 20.07
C VAL A 58 7.78 19.77 19.63
N LEU A 59 8.10 18.94 18.64
CA LEU A 59 7.31 17.76 18.33
C LEU A 59 7.68 16.66 19.30
N VAL A 60 6.70 16.08 19.99
CA VAL A 60 6.92 15.02 20.98
C VAL A 60 6.16 13.76 20.56
N THR A 61 6.87 12.63 20.55
CA THR A 61 6.27 11.34 20.23
C THR A 61 5.15 10.96 21.18
N GLN A 62 4.09 10.39 20.63
CA GLN A 62 3.01 9.72 21.35
C GLN A 62 3.19 8.19 21.37
N LYS A 63 4.20 7.66 20.67
CA LYS A 63 4.55 6.23 20.72
C LYS A 63 4.94 5.82 22.13
N THR A 64 4.47 4.64 22.51
CA THR A 64 4.90 3.94 23.73
C THR A 64 5.60 2.65 23.32
N TYR A 65 6.88 2.51 23.67
CA TYR A 65 7.67 1.31 23.32
C TYR A 65 7.90 0.41 24.54
N SER A 66 8.44 0.97 25.62
CA SER A 66 8.74 0.27 26.86
C SER A 66 8.53 1.17 28.08
N ARG A 67 8.49 0.58 29.29
CA ARG A 67 8.36 1.35 30.54
C ARG A 67 9.48 2.40 30.70
N SER A 68 10.72 2.06 30.37
CA SER A 68 11.86 2.97 30.45
C SER A 68 11.78 4.08 29.40
N THR A 69 11.39 3.75 28.17
CA THR A 69 11.17 4.72 27.10
C THR A 69 10.06 5.71 27.44
N SER A 70 8.95 5.25 28.03
CA SER A 70 7.86 6.13 28.48
C SER A 70 8.30 7.06 29.63
N ALA A 71 9.14 6.58 30.54
CA ALA A 71 9.71 7.41 31.61
C ALA A 71 10.66 8.48 31.03
N GLN A 72 11.51 8.12 30.08
CA GLN A 72 12.39 9.05 29.38
C GLN A 72 11.62 10.09 28.59
N ALA A 73 10.59 9.69 27.83
CA ALA A 73 9.71 10.64 27.13
C ALA A 73 9.01 11.61 28.11
N THR A 74 8.63 11.12 29.29
CA THR A 74 8.08 11.98 30.35
C THR A 74 9.09 13.00 30.85
N LEU A 75 10.35 12.60 31.09
CA LEU A 75 11.42 13.52 31.47
C LEU A 75 11.66 14.59 30.40
N VAL A 76 11.70 14.19 29.13
CA VAL A 76 11.85 15.12 28.00
C VAL A 76 10.70 16.12 27.93
N ARG A 77 9.44 15.65 28.08
CA ARG A 77 8.26 16.52 28.18
C ARG A 77 8.36 17.49 29.35
N GLN A 78 8.86 17.04 30.51
CA GLN A 78 9.03 17.89 31.69
C GLN A 78 10.11 18.96 31.48
N ALA A 79 11.25 18.59 30.90
CA ALA A 79 12.35 19.52 30.63
C ALA A 79 11.97 20.62 29.62
N SER A 80 11.12 20.29 28.65
CA SER A 80 10.67 21.19 27.57
C SER A 80 9.33 21.90 27.85
N ARG A 81 8.83 21.92 29.10
CA ARG A 81 7.53 22.56 29.45
C ARG A 81 7.43 24.04 29.13
N HIS A 82 8.56 24.72 29.05
CA HIS A 82 8.64 26.15 28.72
C HIS A 82 8.52 26.42 27.21
N ILE A 83 8.50 25.36 26.38
CA ILE A 83 8.34 25.43 24.92
C ILE A 83 6.98 24.87 24.55
N GLN A 84 6.36 25.40 23.49
CA GLN A 84 5.14 24.81 22.93
C GLN A 84 5.39 23.35 22.54
N GLN A 85 4.61 22.42 23.10
CA GLN A 85 4.71 20.99 22.78
C GLN A 85 3.55 20.56 21.90
N ILE A 86 3.87 19.87 20.80
CA ILE A 86 2.89 19.31 19.88
C ILE A 86 3.07 17.79 19.91
N GLY A 87 2.06 17.08 20.40
CA GLY A 87 2.05 15.63 20.39
C GLY A 87 1.85 15.09 18.98
N VAL A 88 2.75 14.22 18.53
CA VAL A 88 2.73 13.63 17.19
C VAL A 88 2.92 12.12 17.25
N PRO A 89 2.43 11.34 16.25
CA PRO A 89 2.65 9.90 16.21
C PRO A 89 4.13 9.54 16.19
N ASP A 90 4.92 10.19 15.32
CA ASP A 90 6.37 10.07 15.32
C ASP A 90 7.00 11.38 14.86
N PRO A 91 7.90 12.02 15.63
CA PRO A 91 8.55 13.24 15.18
C PRO A 91 9.38 13.08 13.89
N GLU A 92 9.76 11.86 13.46
CA GLU A 92 10.46 11.63 12.20
C GLU A 92 9.55 11.72 10.96
N PHE A 93 8.24 11.59 11.13
CA PHE A 93 7.30 11.58 10.01
C PHE A 93 7.20 12.95 9.32
N ASP A 94 6.99 12.92 8.01
CA ASP A 94 6.54 14.09 7.25
C ASP A 94 5.04 14.34 7.46
N ALA A 95 4.52 15.46 6.94
CA ALA A 95 3.13 15.85 7.16
C ALA A 95 2.12 14.81 6.63
N GLU A 96 2.40 14.16 5.50
CA GLU A 96 1.50 13.17 4.91
C GLU A 96 1.41 11.93 5.80
N MET A 97 2.57 11.40 6.21
CA MET A 97 2.66 10.27 7.14
C MET A 97 2.02 10.57 8.50
N MET A 98 2.15 11.80 9.01
CA MET A 98 1.51 12.23 10.25
C MET A 98 -0.02 12.16 10.15
N PHE A 99 -0.60 12.74 9.10
CA PHE A 99 -2.04 12.74 8.90
C PHE A 99 -2.59 11.33 8.62
N GLU A 100 -1.87 10.51 7.86
CA GLU A 100 -2.24 9.11 7.65
C GLU A 100 -2.27 8.32 8.97
N GLU A 101 -1.28 8.51 9.82
CA GLU A 101 -1.21 7.80 11.09
C GLU A 101 -2.31 8.23 12.08
N TRP A 102 -2.61 9.53 12.19
CA TRP A 102 -3.77 9.99 12.97
C TRP A 102 -5.09 9.45 12.42
N TYR A 103 -5.23 9.41 11.09
CA TYR A 103 -6.40 8.84 10.44
C TYR A 103 -6.58 7.36 10.77
N ASN A 104 -5.50 6.58 10.66
CA ASN A 104 -5.49 5.16 11.00
C ASN A 104 -5.81 4.91 12.47
N GLN A 105 -5.26 5.72 13.38
CA GLN A 105 -5.59 5.65 14.80
C GLN A 105 -7.08 5.89 15.04
N ILE A 106 -7.65 6.94 14.46
CA ILE A 106 -9.09 7.22 14.56
C ILE A 106 -9.91 6.04 14.03
N LYS A 107 -9.54 5.45 12.88
CA LYS A 107 -10.23 4.26 12.35
C LYS A 107 -10.17 3.07 13.29
N LEU A 108 -9.00 2.79 13.88
CA LEU A 108 -8.84 1.72 14.86
C LEU A 108 -9.70 1.95 16.11
N ILE A 109 -9.81 3.19 16.57
CA ILE A 109 -10.65 3.55 17.72
C ILE A 109 -12.13 3.41 17.35
N ALA A 110 -12.55 4.00 16.23
CA ALA A 110 -13.92 4.01 15.73
C ALA A 110 -14.44 2.61 15.40
N GLY A 111 -13.58 1.72 14.89
CA GLY A 111 -13.92 0.32 14.63
C GLY A 111 -14.35 -0.48 15.87
N ARG A 112 -14.10 0.04 17.08
CA ARG A 112 -14.55 -0.56 18.34
C ARG A 112 -15.90 -0.02 18.82
N LEU A 113 -16.47 1.01 18.19
CA LEU A 113 -17.71 1.67 18.65
C LEU A 113 -18.90 0.71 18.70
N GLU A 114 -19.07 -0.14 17.69
CA GLU A 114 -20.23 -1.04 17.57
C GLU A 114 -20.37 -2.01 18.75
N TYR A 115 -19.25 -2.46 19.31
CA TYR A 115 -19.23 -3.48 20.36
C TYR A 115 -18.87 -2.92 21.74
N SER A 116 -18.63 -1.62 21.85
CA SER A 116 -18.19 -0.99 23.09
C SER A 116 -19.36 -0.77 24.06
N ARG A 117 -19.16 -1.12 25.33
CA ARG A 117 -20.10 -0.80 26.42
C ARG A 117 -20.02 0.67 26.87
N LYS A 118 -19.00 1.41 26.44
CA LYS A 118 -18.74 2.82 26.80
C LYS A 118 -18.27 3.59 25.55
N PRO A 119 -19.13 3.75 24.53
CA PRO A 119 -18.76 4.38 23.26
C PRO A 119 -18.29 5.83 23.45
N GLU A 120 -18.78 6.55 24.45
CA GLU A 120 -18.43 7.93 24.76
C GLU A 120 -16.93 8.10 25.06
N LYS A 121 -16.31 7.08 25.67
CA LYS A 121 -14.86 7.07 25.90
C LYS A 121 -14.06 6.96 24.60
N LEU A 122 -14.59 6.22 23.62
CA LEU A 122 -13.97 6.07 22.31
C LEU A 122 -14.12 7.35 21.50
N VAL A 123 -15.29 8.00 21.54
CA VAL A 123 -15.51 9.32 20.92
C VAL A 123 -14.57 10.36 21.51
N TRP A 124 -14.43 10.40 22.84
CA TRP A 124 -13.45 11.28 23.49
C TRP A 124 -12.02 10.98 23.04
N GLU A 125 -11.68 9.71 22.85
CA GLU A 125 -10.37 9.30 22.33
C GLU A 125 -10.15 9.72 20.88
N ILE A 126 -11.17 9.60 20.01
CA ILE A 126 -11.15 10.14 18.64
C ILE A 126 -10.87 11.65 18.67
N GLY A 127 -11.64 12.40 19.47
CA GLY A 127 -11.45 13.85 19.62
C GLY A 127 -10.04 14.22 20.11
N ARG A 128 -9.45 13.42 21.02
CA ARG A 128 -8.07 13.63 21.50
C ARG A 128 -7.04 13.46 20.38
N VAL A 129 -7.20 12.43 19.55
CA VAL A 129 -6.31 12.17 18.41
C VAL A 129 -6.46 13.29 17.38
N TYR A 130 -7.69 13.67 17.06
CA TYR A 130 -7.98 14.72 16.10
C TYR A 130 -7.45 16.10 16.56
N ALA A 131 -7.60 16.45 17.84
CA ALA A 131 -7.05 17.69 18.40
C ALA A 131 -5.51 17.77 18.32
N ALA A 132 -4.82 16.63 18.35
CA ALA A 132 -3.37 16.59 18.12
C ALA A 132 -3.03 16.94 16.65
N ALA A 133 -3.80 16.40 15.70
CA ALA A 133 -3.68 16.75 14.28
C ALA A 133 -3.97 18.25 14.04
N GLU A 134 -5.01 18.81 14.67
CA GLU A 134 -5.32 20.23 14.60
C GLU A 134 -4.20 21.12 15.15
N SER A 135 -3.61 20.73 16.28
CA SER A 135 -2.49 21.46 16.87
C SER A 135 -1.27 21.50 15.95
N TYR A 136 -0.95 20.37 15.30
CA TYR A 136 0.13 20.29 14.32
C TYR A 136 -0.17 21.14 13.06
N ALA A 137 -1.36 20.96 12.49
CA ALA A 137 -1.82 21.71 11.32
C ALA A 137 -1.80 23.23 11.55
N ALA A 138 -2.29 23.68 12.71
CA ALA A 138 -2.30 25.08 13.10
C ALA A 138 -0.89 25.68 13.23
N PHE A 139 0.05 24.92 13.82
CA PHE A 139 1.43 25.36 13.98
C PHE A 139 2.13 25.55 12.64
N PHE A 140 2.00 24.58 11.73
CA PHE A 140 2.64 24.62 10.41
C PHE A 140 1.83 25.37 9.34
N ALA A 141 0.61 25.80 9.66
CA ALA A 141 -0.34 26.38 8.69
C ALA A 141 -0.59 25.46 7.48
N ILE A 142 -0.81 24.17 7.75
CA ILE A 142 -1.10 23.13 6.75
C ILE A 142 -2.57 22.74 6.86
N ASP A 143 -3.22 22.55 5.71
CA ASP A 143 -4.60 22.05 5.68
C ASP A 143 -4.68 20.57 6.07
N ILE A 144 -5.58 20.26 7.00
CA ILE A 144 -5.89 18.88 7.37
C ILE A 144 -6.54 18.17 6.17
N PRO A 145 -6.17 16.93 5.81
CA PRO A 145 -6.85 16.19 4.76
C PRO A 145 -8.36 16.03 5.03
N ALA A 146 -9.19 16.15 4.00
CA ALA A 146 -10.64 16.07 4.14
C ALA A 146 -11.12 14.76 4.80
N ALA A 147 -10.47 13.64 4.47
CA ALA A 147 -10.77 12.34 5.07
C ALA A 147 -10.49 12.33 6.58
N LEU A 148 -9.39 12.95 7.03
CA LEU A 148 -9.08 13.07 8.46
C LEU A 148 -10.07 13.99 9.18
N ARG A 149 -10.49 15.09 8.56
CA ARG A 149 -11.55 15.94 9.12
C ARG A 149 -12.86 15.18 9.32
N GLN A 150 -13.28 14.42 8.30
CA GLN A 150 -14.48 13.58 8.38
C GLN A 150 -14.36 12.50 9.46
N ALA A 151 -13.19 11.86 9.59
CA ALA A 151 -12.97 10.87 10.64
C ALA A 151 -12.97 11.50 12.04
N GLY A 152 -12.47 12.73 12.19
CA GLY A 152 -12.48 13.47 13.45
C GLY A 152 -13.87 13.80 13.98
N THR A 153 -14.90 13.78 13.13
CA THR A 153 -16.29 14.04 13.54
C THR A 153 -17.07 12.79 13.93
N ILE A 154 -16.46 11.60 13.88
CA ILE A 154 -17.15 10.34 14.19
C ILE A 154 -17.57 10.31 15.68
N ASP A 155 -18.87 10.26 15.91
CA ASP A 155 -19.47 10.14 17.24
C ASP A 155 -20.14 8.78 17.50
N ASP A 156 -20.42 8.01 16.46
CA ASP A 156 -21.12 6.73 16.56
C ASP A 156 -20.68 5.69 15.52
N SER A 157 -21.21 4.48 15.66
CA SER A 157 -20.89 3.36 14.77
C SER A 157 -21.49 3.50 13.36
N GLU A 158 -22.56 4.27 13.20
CA GLU A 158 -23.20 4.48 11.90
C GLU A 158 -22.37 5.39 11.01
N GLN A 159 -21.89 6.51 11.55
CA GLN A 159 -20.97 7.42 10.88
C GLN A 159 -19.68 6.69 10.46
N TYR A 160 -19.13 5.84 11.32
CA TYR A 160 -17.96 5.03 10.98
C TYR A 160 -18.25 4.05 9.84
N ARG A 161 -19.38 3.32 9.88
CA ARG A 161 -19.77 2.39 8.80
C ARG A 161 -19.96 3.13 7.47
N GLU A 162 -20.56 4.31 7.50
CA GLU A 162 -20.75 5.12 6.30
C GLU A 162 -19.42 5.58 5.69
N MET A 163 -18.49 6.07 6.51
CA MET A 163 -17.15 6.42 6.04
C MET A 163 -16.44 5.21 5.37
N VAL A 164 -16.49 4.02 5.99
CA VAL A 164 -15.87 2.80 5.43
C VAL A 164 -16.53 2.40 4.10
N ARG A 165 -17.86 2.55 3.98
CA ARG A 165 -18.56 2.32 2.71
C ARG A 165 -18.07 3.28 1.62
N GLN A 166 -18.03 4.57 1.90
CA GLN A 166 -17.55 5.59 0.96
C GLN A 166 -16.11 5.34 0.50
N GLU A 167 -15.21 4.98 1.43
CA GLU A 167 -13.83 4.60 1.08
C GLU A 167 -13.77 3.39 0.15
N THR A 168 -14.59 2.37 0.44
CA THR A 168 -14.64 1.13 -0.35
C THR A 168 -15.14 1.41 -1.76
N GLU A 169 -16.22 2.19 -1.88
CA GLU A 169 -16.78 2.61 -3.16
C GLU A 169 -15.79 3.44 -3.99
N LEU A 170 -15.08 4.39 -3.34
CA LEU A 170 -14.03 5.18 -4.00
C LEU A 170 -12.90 4.29 -4.51
N LYS A 171 -12.44 3.34 -3.68
CA LYS A 171 -11.38 2.39 -4.05
C LYS A 171 -11.81 1.51 -5.22
N ASP A 172 -13.03 0.98 -5.18
CA ASP A 172 -13.59 0.16 -6.25
C ASP A 172 -13.78 0.95 -7.54
N ALA A 173 -14.24 2.20 -7.46
CA ALA A 173 -14.35 3.10 -8.59
C ALA A 173 -12.97 3.40 -9.21
N GLN A 174 -11.94 3.63 -8.40
CA GLN A 174 -10.57 3.83 -8.86
C GLN A 174 -10.01 2.58 -9.53
N LEU A 175 -10.20 1.39 -8.94
CA LEU A 175 -9.78 0.12 -9.52
C LEU A 175 -10.48 -0.14 -10.86
N LYS A 176 -11.79 0.15 -10.94
CA LYS A 176 -12.57 0.04 -12.18
C LYS A 176 -12.04 0.98 -13.26
N LYS A 177 -11.73 2.24 -12.93
CA LYS A 177 -11.11 3.21 -13.84
C LYS A 177 -9.74 2.71 -14.34
N LYS A 178 -8.86 2.27 -13.44
CA LYS A 178 -7.54 1.70 -13.78
C LYS A 178 -7.70 0.48 -14.70
N ARG A 179 -8.66 -0.40 -14.44
CA ARG A 179 -8.95 -1.57 -15.27
C ARG A 179 -9.43 -1.21 -16.67
N ILE A 180 -10.34 -0.25 -16.79
CA ILE A 180 -10.83 0.22 -18.10
C ILE A 180 -9.66 0.79 -18.93
N GLU A 181 -8.80 1.58 -18.29
CA GLU A 181 -7.63 2.16 -18.97
C GLU A 181 -6.62 1.08 -19.38
N ALA A 182 -6.34 0.13 -18.50
CA ALA A 182 -5.46 -0.99 -18.81
C ALA A 182 -5.97 -1.82 -20.01
N LEU A 183 -7.29 -2.04 -20.09
CA LEU A 183 -7.91 -2.71 -21.24
C LEU A 183 -7.83 -1.87 -22.53
N ARG A 184 -7.93 -0.54 -22.42
CA ARG A 184 -7.75 0.37 -23.56
C ARG A 184 -6.33 0.30 -24.12
N ILE A 185 -5.34 0.37 -23.23
CA ILE A 185 -3.92 0.26 -23.57
C ILE A 185 -3.62 -1.13 -24.16
N GLN A 186 -4.14 -2.20 -23.55
CA GLN A 186 -3.99 -3.56 -24.07
C GLN A 186 -4.50 -3.69 -25.51
N LYS A 187 -5.64 -3.09 -25.87
CA LYS A 187 -6.14 -3.14 -27.26
C LYS A 187 -5.16 -2.53 -28.26
N ILE A 188 -4.46 -1.46 -27.89
CA ILE A 188 -3.45 -0.82 -28.74
C ILE A 188 -2.22 -1.75 -28.84
N ASN A 189 -1.75 -2.26 -27.71
CA ASN A 189 -0.59 -3.15 -27.67
C ASN A 189 -0.83 -4.49 -28.37
N LEU A 190 -2.04 -5.04 -28.30
CA LEU A 190 -2.43 -6.25 -29.01
C LEU A 190 -2.33 -6.07 -30.52
N LYS A 191 -2.68 -4.90 -31.06
CA LYS A 191 -2.49 -4.60 -32.49
C LYS A 191 -1.01 -4.59 -32.87
N ARG A 192 -0.17 -3.91 -32.06
CA ARG A 192 1.28 -3.88 -32.28
C ARG A 192 1.89 -5.27 -32.23
N TRP A 193 1.52 -6.06 -31.21
CA TRP A 193 1.96 -7.44 -31.06
C TRP A 193 1.50 -8.31 -32.24
N ARG A 194 0.24 -8.28 -32.65
CA ARG A 194 -0.21 -9.04 -33.84
C ARG A 194 0.48 -8.63 -35.14
N SER A 195 1.00 -7.39 -35.23
CA SER A 195 1.79 -6.91 -36.37
C SER A 195 3.31 -7.17 -36.25
N PHE A 196 3.73 -8.00 -35.28
CA PHE A 196 5.15 -8.29 -35.03
C PHE A 196 6.01 -7.06 -34.69
N LYS A 197 5.39 -5.97 -34.20
CA LYS A 197 6.09 -4.76 -33.71
C LYS A 197 6.45 -4.84 -32.21
N ALA A 198 6.13 -5.96 -31.57
CA ALA A 198 6.44 -6.25 -30.19
C ALA A 198 6.46 -7.77 -30.00
N ASP A 199 7.36 -8.28 -29.17
CA ASP A 199 7.55 -9.73 -28.97
C ASP A 199 6.69 -10.30 -27.86
N TYR A 200 6.15 -9.45 -26.98
CA TYR A 200 5.28 -9.86 -25.88
C TYR A 200 4.12 -8.90 -25.70
N LEU A 201 3.09 -9.38 -24.99
CA LEU A 201 1.93 -8.60 -24.62
C LEU A 201 1.54 -8.90 -23.17
N THR A 202 1.56 -7.87 -22.32
CA THR A 202 0.92 -7.94 -21.00
C THR A 202 -0.59 -7.76 -21.15
N THR A 203 -1.36 -8.62 -20.50
CA THR A 203 -2.82 -8.65 -20.63
C THR A 203 -3.50 -8.32 -19.30
N ALA A 204 -4.45 -7.40 -19.34
CA ALA A 204 -5.24 -6.93 -18.21
C ALA A 204 -6.60 -7.64 -18.09
N ASP A 205 -7.03 -8.36 -19.13
CA ASP A 205 -8.22 -9.20 -19.12
C ASP A 205 -7.97 -10.62 -18.61
N GLY A 206 -6.71 -10.97 -18.33
CA GLY A 206 -6.31 -12.29 -17.83
C GLY A 206 -6.38 -13.39 -18.88
N PHE A 207 -6.37 -13.04 -20.17
CA PHE A 207 -6.29 -13.99 -21.27
C PHE A 207 -5.02 -13.80 -22.09
N ASP A 208 -4.58 -14.89 -22.68
CA ASP A 208 -3.51 -14.93 -23.67
C ASP A 208 -4.08 -14.94 -25.09
N TYR A 209 -3.24 -14.45 -26.00
CA TYR A 209 -3.59 -14.22 -27.41
C TYR A 209 -2.67 -15.01 -28.32
N LEU A 210 -3.17 -15.32 -29.52
CA LEU A 210 -2.46 -16.08 -30.52
C LEU A 210 -2.14 -15.22 -31.74
N ARG A 211 -0.96 -15.42 -32.32
CA ARG A 211 -0.59 -14.95 -33.67
C ARG A 211 0.10 -16.07 -34.43
N TYR A 212 0.04 -16.03 -35.75
CA TYR A 212 0.70 -17.01 -36.61
C TYR A 212 1.85 -16.34 -37.34
N ASN A 213 3.05 -16.91 -37.22
CA ASN A 213 4.25 -16.47 -37.90
C ASN A 213 4.46 -17.33 -39.15
N THR A 214 4.23 -16.74 -40.32
CA THR A 214 4.32 -17.43 -41.61
C THR A 214 5.75 -17.79 -41.98
N ALA A 215 6.75 -17.03 -41.53
CA ALA A 215 8.16 -17.28 -41.85
C ALA A 215 8.68 -18.52 -41.11
N THR A 216 8.28 -18.71 -39.85
CA THR A 216 8.72 -19.85 -39.02
C THR A 216 7.72 -21.00 -39.00
N ARG A 217 6.50 -20.79 -39.53
CA ARG A 217 5.36 -21.72 -39.46
C ARG A 217 5.01 -22.11 -38.02
N ARG A 218 5.03 -21.12 -37.13
CA ARG A 218 4.75 -21.29 -35.69
C ARG A 218 3.59 -20.42 -35.23
N ILE A 219 2.88 -20.92 -34.25
CA ILE A 219 1.84 -20.22 -33.51
C ILE A 219 2.53 -19.63 -32.27
N GLU A 220 2.42 -18.34 -32.08
CA GLU A 220 3.05 -17.66 -30.95
C GLU A 220 1.97 -17.18 -29.96
N THR A 221 2.23 -17.38 -28.67
CA THR A 221 1.39 -16.84 -27.59
C THR A 221 1.88 -15.46 -27.13
N SER A 222 1.00 -14.67 -26.51
CA SER A 222 1.34 -13.37 -25.91
C SER A 222 2.48 -13.41 -24.88
N GLN A 223 2.80 -14.59 -24.32
CA GLN A 223 3.91 -14.79 -23.38
C GLN A 223 5.10 -15.53 -24.01
N ARG A 224 5.27 -15.47 -25.34
CA ARG A 224 6.44 -15.97 -26.08
C ARG A 224 6.58 -17.50 -26.16
N VAL A 225 5.51 -18.25 -25.94
CA VAL A 225 5.52 -19.69 -26.25
C VAL A 225 5.27 -19.86 -27.73
N GLU A 226 6.10 -20.68 -28.39
CA GLU A 226 5.98 -20.97 -29.82
C GLU A 226 5.63 -22.44 -30.06
N ILE A 227 4.53 -22.67 -30.77
CA ILE A 227 3.99 -24.00 -31.04
C ILE A 227 4.09 -24.27 -32.55
N PRO A 228 4.73 -25.36 -32.99
CA PRO A 228 4.73 -25.76 -34.40
C PRO A 228 3.31 -25.92 -34.95
N GLU A 229 3.05 -25.47 -36.19
CA GLU A 229 1.71 -25.51 -36.81
C GLU A 229 1.07 -26.90 -36.73
N ALA A 230 1.84 -27.96 -37.05
CA ALA A 230 1.36 -29.33 -37.04
C ALA A 230 0.86 -29.77 -35.65
N ILE A 231 1.62 -29.43 -34.59
CA ILE A 231 1.26 -29.74 -33.20
C ILE A 231 0.01 -28.93 -32.81
N GLY A 232 -0.06 -27.65 -33.20
CA GLY A 232 -1.23 -26.81 -32.91
C GLY A 232 -2.51 -27.33 -33.55
N ARG A 233 -2.46 -27.82 -34.80
CA ARG A 233 -3.60 -28.44 -35.49
C ARG A 233 -4.07 -29.71 -34.79
N GLN A 234 -3.14 -30.61 -34.44
CA GLN A 234 -3.46 -31.83 -33.70
C GLN A 234 -4.09 -31.50 -32.35
N PHE A 235 -3.50 -30.56 -31.61
CA PHE A 235 -4.02 -30.15 -30.32
C PHE A 235 -5.41 -29.51 -30.42
N TYR A 236 -5.69 -28.75 -31.48
CA TYR A 236 -7.02 -28.19 -31.70
C TYR A 236 -8.10 -29.27 -31.88
N ALA A 237 -7.80 -30.36 -32.59
CA ALA A 237 -8.73 -31.50 -32.70
C ALA A 237 -9.02 -32.10 -31.31
N VAL A 238 -7.99 -32.33 -30.51
CA VAL A 238 -8.13 -32.81 -29.11
C VAL A 238 -9.01 -31.86 -28.28
N VAL A 239 -8.83 -30.54 -28.44
CA VAL A 239 -9.67 -29.54 -27.76
C VAL A 239 -11.14 -29.67 -28.17
N LEU A 240 -11.44 -29.87 -29.45
CA LEU A 240 -12.82 -30.04 -29.93
C LEU A 240 -13.46 -31.32 -29.38
N ASP A 241 -12.74 -32.44 -29.42
CA ASP A 241 -13.23 -33.72 -28.90
C ASP A 241 -13.48 -33.64 -27.39
N THR A 242 -12.56 -33.01 -26.66
CA THR A 242 -12.70 -32.79 -25.22
C THR A 242 -13.91 -31.92 -24.89
N LEU A 243 -14.17 -30.88 -25.69
CA LEU A 243 -15.36 -30.05 -25.52
C LEU A 243 -16.65 -30.80 -25.85
N ALA A 244 -16.64 -31.66 -26.87
CA ALA A 244 -17.78 -32.50 -27.22
C ALA A 244 -18.11 -33.51 -26.09
N ALA A 245 -17.09 -33.96 -25.36
CA ALA A 245 -17.23 -34.79 -24.16
C ALA A 245 -17.63 -34.02 -22.88
N GLY A 246 -17.87 -32.70 -22.96
CA GLY A 246 -18.29 -31.87 -21.82
C GLY A 246 -17.18 -31.05 -21.17
N GLY A 247 -15.95 -31.12 -21.69
CA GLY A 247 -14.77 -30.44 -21.13
C GLY A 247 -14.04 -31.28 -20.09
N CYS A 248 -12.98 -30.70 -19.52
CA CYS A 248 -12.18 -31.33 -18.48
C CYS A 248 -11.60 -30.31 -17.49
N THR A 249 -11.39 -30.78 -16.27
CA THR A 249 -10.54 -30.20 -15.24
C THR A 249 -9.49 -31.25 -14.90
N ASP A 250 -8.21 -30.87 -14.88
CA ASP A 250 -7.08 -31.81 -14.80
C ASP A 250 -7.13 -32.87 -15.91
N CYS A 251 -6.89 -32.41 -17.14
CA CYS A 251 -7.20 -33.18 -18.34
C CYS A 251 -6.26 -34.37 -18.56
N ASN A 252 -5.20 -34.52 -17.74
CA ASN A 252 -4.11 -35.47 -17.95
C ASN A 252 -3.57 -35.46 -19.40
N LEU A 253 -3.53 -34.28 -20.00
CA LEU A 253 -3.03 -34.03 -21.35
C LEU A 253 -1.81 -33.12 -21.27
N ARG A 254 -0.89 -33.26 -22.24
CA ARG A 254 0.25 -32.37 -22.39
C ARG A 254 0.32 -31.83 -23.81
N LEU A 255 0.63 -30.55 -23.94
CA LEU A 255 0.99 -29.90 -25.19
C LEU A 255 2.51 -29.92 -25.32
N MET A 256 3.02 -30.38 -26.49
CA MET A 256 4.46 -30.49 -26.77
C MET A 256 5.23 -31.31 -25.70
N ASP A 257 4.56 -32.32 -25.11
CA ASP A 257 5.04 -33.20 -24.03
C ASP A 257 5.52 -32.52 -22.74
N SER A 258 5.43 -31.19 -22.69
CA SER A 258 6.05 -30.35 -21.67
C SER A 258 5.03 -29.52 -20.89
N TYR A 259 3.96 -29.07 -21.54
CA TYR A 259 2.99 -28.16 -20.93
C TYR A 259 1.70 -28.87 -20.58
N GLU A 260 1.44 -28.99 -19.28
CA GLU A 260 0.22 -29.59 -18.74
C GLU A 260 -1.04 -28.80 -19.13
N VAL A 261 -2.06 -29.51 -19.61
CA VAL A 261 -3.37 -28.94 -19.91
C VAL A 261 -4.25 -29.05 -18.66
N ARG A 262 -4.41 -27.93 -17.96
CA ARG A 262 -5.13 -27.86 -16.68
C ARG A 262 -6.64 -27.87 -16.83
N SER A 263 -7.16 -27.23 -17.87
CA SER A 263 -8.61 -27.25 -18.14
C SER A 263 -8.94 -26.95 -19.59
N ILE A 264 -10.03 -27.55 -20.06
CA ILE A 264 -10.69 -27.23 -21.32
C ILE A 264 -12.18 -27.12 -21.01
N ASN A 265 -12.76 -25.94 -21.23
CA ASN A 265 -14.19 -25.72 -21.03
C ASN A 265 -14.76 -24.76 -22.08
N ALA A 266 -16.08 -24.58 -22.08
CA ALA A 266 -16.78 -23.74 -23.06
C ALA A 266 -16.30 -22.27 -23.13
N LYS A 267 -15.56 -21.77 -22.12
CA LYS A 267 -15.05 -20.40 -22.07
C LYS A 267 -13.59 -20.30 -22.50
N PHE A 268 -12.73 -21.22 -22.06
CA PHE A 268 -11.28 -21.14 -22.28
C PHE A 268 -10.59 -22.51 -22.20
N ILE A 269 -9.34 -22.54 -22.68
CA ILE A 269 -8.35 -23.56 -22.33
C ILE A 269 -7.30 -22.95 -21.41
N GLN A 270 -6.77 -23.76 -20.49
CA GLN A 270 -5.63 -23.39 -19.68
C GLN A 270 -4.52 -24.43 -19.83
N VAL A 271 -3.35 -23.97 -20.27
CA VAL A 271 -2.18 -24.79 -20.52
C VAL A 271 -1.01 -24.18 -19.75
N GLY A 272 -0.52 -24.86 -18.71
CA GLY A 272 0.42 -24.31 -17.75
C GLY A 272 -0.09 -22.99 -17.13
N CYS A 273 0.69 -21.92 -17.28
CA CYS A 273 0.33 -20.57 -16.86
C CYS A 273 -0.54 -19.79 -17.87
N HIS A 274 -0.77 -20.32 -19.06
CA HIS A 274 -1.48 -19.62 -20.13
C HIS A 274 -2.97 -19.92 -20.11
N LYS A 275 -3.79 -18.90 -20.35
CA LYS A 275 -5.25 -19.01 -20.41
C LYS A 275 -5.76 -18.38 -21.69
N ILE A 276 -6.20 -19.19 -22.66
CA ILE A 276 -6.66 -18.69 -23.96
C ILE A 276 -8.16 -18.91 -24.10
N SER A 277 -8.90 -17.85 -24.42
CA SER A 277 -10.36 -17.95 -24.60
C SER A 277 -10.72 -18.81 -25.83
N LEU A 278 -11.79 -19.59 -25.76
CA LEU A 278 -12.26 -20.35 -26.94
C LEU A 278 -12.66 -19.42 -28.10
N LYS A 279 -13.10 -18.19 -27.79
CA LYS A 279 -13.38 -17.18 -28.80
C LYS A 279 -12.13 -16.81 -29.59
N GLU A 280 -10.99 -16.62 -28.92
CA GLU A 280 -9.71 -16.36 -29.56
C GLU A 280 -9.26 -17.56 -30.41
N ILE A 281 -9.33 -18.79 -29.86
CA ILE A 281 -8.95 -20.00 -30.60
C ILE A 281 -9.78 -20.15 -31.86
N ARG A 282 -11.11 -20.10 -31.76
CA ARG A 282 -12.01 -20.21 -32.93
C ARG A 282 -11.75 -19.10 -33.96
N SER A 283 -11.49 -17.87 -33.51
CA SER A 283 -11.15 -16.78 -34.42
C SER A 283 -9.78 -17.00 -35.09
N PHE A 284 -8.84 -17.61 -34.39
CA PHE A 284 -7.52 -17.91 -34.89
C PHE A 284 -7.58 -19.04 -35.94
N THR A 285 -8.17 -20.18 -35.58
CA THR A 285 -8.27 -21.38 -36.43
C THR A 285 -9.06 -21.11 -37.71
N LYS A 286 -10.17 -20.36 -37.62
CA LYS A 286 -10.92 -19.91 -38.80
C LYS A 286 -10.06 -19.11 -39.79
N LYS A 287 -9.17 -18.24 -39.30
CA LYS A 287 -8.25 -17.48 -40.17
C LYS A 287 -7.17 -18.33 -40.82
N GLN A 288 -6.79 -19.44 -40.17
CA GLN A 288 -5.80 -20.38 -40.69
C GLN A 288 -6.40 -21.48 -41.58
N GLY A 289 -7.74 -21.53 -41.72
CA GLY A 289 -8.42 -22.57 -42.50
C GLY A 289 -8.30 -23.96 -41.88
N TRP A 290 -8.42 -24.04 -40.55
CA TRP A 290 -8.46 -25.30 -39.81
C TRP A 290 -9.90 -25.73 -39.54
#